data_AF-A0A6A1VQ96-F1
#
_entry.id   AF-A0A6A1VQ96-F1
#
_cell.length_a   1.000
_cell.length_b   1.000
_cell.length_c   1.000
_cell.angle_alpha   90.00
_cell.angle_beta   90.00
_cell.angle_gamma   90.00
#
_symmetry.space_group_name_H-M   'P 1'
#
loop_
_entity.id
_entity.type
_entity.pdbx_description
1 polymer ?
#
loop_
_entity_poly.entity_id
_entity_poly.type
_entity_poly.pdbx_seq_one_letter_code
_entity_poly.pdbx_strand_id
1 'polypeptide(L)'
;MVQEDKGLASYFTDSMEEDNLFNIIDNRVLEEGEKEEIIAVANLTRRCLNIRGKERPTMKEVATELEAVQVLRKATNLQLPYNVVKAAKTEMYETWDVSSSTMLKYGPH
;
A
#
# COMPACT_ATOMS: atom_id res chain seq x y z
N MET A 1 -28.58 -6.46 17.12
CA MET A 1 -27.44 -6.30 16.19
C MET A 1 -26.22 -6.77 16.95
N VAL A 2 -25.76 -8.00 16.70
CA VAL A 2 -24.51 -8.46 17.31
C VAL A 2 -23.41 -7.78 16.53
N GLN A 3 -22.76 -6.79 17.13
CA GLN A 3 -21.49 -6.31 16.65
C GLN A 3 -20.53 -7.47 16.91
N GLU A 4 -20.25 -8.27 15.89
CA GLU A 4 -19.14 -9.20 15.97
C GLU A 4 -17.91 -8.35 16.26
N ASP A 5 -17.20 -8.62 17.35
CA ASP A 5 -15.94 -7.96 17.69
C ASP A 5 -14.92 -8.31 16.59
N LYS A 6 -14.99 -7.61 15.46
CA LYS A 6 -14.07 -7.77 14.35
C LYS A 6 -12.70 -7.32 14.84
N GLY A 7 -11.75 -8.25 14.82
CA GLY A 7 -10.35 -7.90 15.04
C GLY A 7 -9.87 -6.89 13.99
N LEU A 8 -8.86 -6.08 14.35
CA LEU A 8 -8.31 -5.02 13.49
C LEU A 8 -7.92 -5.50 12.09
N ALA A 9 -7.42 -6.74 11.97
CA ALA A 9 -7.06 -7.31 10.67
C ALA A 9 -8.26 -7.48 9.73
N SER A 10 -9.41 -7.94 10.26
CA SER A 10 -10.65 -8.08 9.48
C SER A 10 -11.18 -6.71 9.10
N TYR A 11 -11.24 -5.79 10.06
CA TYR A 11 -11.71 -4.42 9.82
C TYR A 11 -10.89 -3.70 8.74
N PHE A 12 -9.56 -3.85 8.78
CA PHE A 12 -8.67 -3.31 7.76
C PHE A 12 -8.95 -3.90 6.37
N THR A 13 -9.14 -5.23 6.29
CA THR A 13 -9.36 -5.92 5.02
C THR A 13 -10.69 -5.50 4.39
N ASP A 14 -11.76 -5.47 5.18
CA ASP A 14 -13.08 -5.00 4.75
C ASP A 14 -13.00 -3.55 4.25
N SER A 15 -12.31 -2.67 4.99
CA SER A 15 -12.14 -1.26 4.61
C SER A 15 -11.36 -1.09 3.31
N MET A 16 -10.41 -1.98 3.02
CA MET A 16 -9.69 -1.99 1.74
C MET A 16 -10.58 -2.43 0.57
N GLU A 17 -11.52 -3.35 0.80
CA GLU A 17 -12.49 -3.80 -0.21
C GLU A 17 -13.58 -2.76 -0.49
N GLU A 18 -13.95 -1.99 0.54
CA GLU A 18 -14.92 -0.89 0.48
C GLU A 18 -14.32 0.44 -0.01
N ASP A 19 -13.07 0.47 -0.46
CA ASP A 19 -12.36 1.68 -0.90
C ASP A 19 -12.28 2.76 0.19
N ASN A 20 -12.30 2.32 1.46
CA ASN A 20 -12.43 3.13 2.66
C ASN A 20 -11.10 3.35 3.40
N LEU A 21 -9.97 3.07 2.75
CA LEU A 21 -8.63 3.11 3.35
C LEU A 21 -8.37 4.42 4.13
N PHE A 22 -8.56 5.57 3.49
CA PHE A 22 -8.20 6.85 4.11
C PHE A 22 -9.06 7.24 5.31
N ASN A 23 -10.22 6.61 5.50
CA ASN A 23 -11.08 6.87 6.65
C ASN A 23 -10.68 6.05 7.89
N ILE A 24 -9.79 5.05 7.73
CA ILE A 24 -9.34 4.19 8.83
C ILE A 24 -7.89 4.43 9.24
N ILE A 25 -7.15 5.24 8.49
CA ILE A 25 -5.75 5.58 8.77
C ILE A 25 -5.69 6.71 9.80
N ASP A 26 -4.78 6.61 10.77
CA ASP A 26 -4.52 7.64 11.79
C ASP A 26 -4.17 8.97 11.10
N ASN A 27 -4.78 10.07 11.55
CA ASN A 27 -4.54 11.40 10.98
C ASN A 27 -3.05 11.77 10.89
N ARG A 28 -2.22 11.36 11.85
CA ARG A 28 -0.78 11.64 11.81
C ARG A 28 -0.11 11.00 10.60
N VAL A 29 -0.56 9.81 10.21
CA VAL A 29 -0.05 9.13 9.01
C VAL A 29 -0.50 9.86 7.74
N LEU A 30 -1.72 10.40 7.72
CA LEU A 30 -2.21 11.23 6.60
C LEU A 30 -1.47 12.57 6.49
N GLU A 31 -1.00 13.12 7.60
CA GLU A 31 -0.25 14.39 7.64
C GLU A 31 1.24 14.20 7.27
N GLU A 32 1.87 13.09 7.68
CA GLU A 32 3.31 12.85 7.50
C GLU A 32 3.66 11.98 6.25
N GLY A 33 2.67 11.26 5.72
CA GLY A 33 2.83 10.30 4.64
C GLY A 33 2.28 10.80 3.31
N GLU A 34 3.02 10.55 2.22
CA GLU A 34 2.49 10.76 0.87
C GLU A 34 1.39 9.74 0.57
N LYS A 35 0.35 10.15 -0.16
CA LYS A 35 -0.81 9.31 -0.47
C LYS A 35 -0.38 7.99 -1.14
N GLU A 36 0.59 8.07 -2.03
CA GLU A 36 1.17 6.93 -2.74
C GLU A 36 1.87 5.95 -1.80
N GLU A 37 2.61 6.44 -0.79
CA GLU A 37 3.29 5.61 0.20
C GLU A 37 2.27 4.90 1.11
N ILE A 38 1.19 5.59 1.46
CA ILE A 38 0.11 5.02 2.28
C ILE A 38 -0.58 3.89 1.51
N ILE A 39 -0.93 4.12 0.24
CA ILE A 39 -1.54 3.10 -0.62
C ILE A 39 -0.61 1.89 -0.78
N ALA A 40 0.69 2.13 -0.99
CA ALA A 40 1.71 1.09 -1.10
C ALA A 40 1.72 0.15 0.10
N VAL A 41 1.90 0.73 1.29
CA VAL A 41 1.97 -0.01 2.55
C VAL A 41 0.64 -0.68 2.87
N ALA A 42 -0.49 -0.06 2.55
CA ALA A 42 -1.81 -0.65 2.74
C ALA A 42 -2.02 -1.89 1.86
N ASN A 43 -1.60 -1.85 0.60
CA ASN A 43 -1.67 -3.02 -0.30
C ASN A 43 -0.74 -4.16 0.15
N LEU A 44 0.46 -3.84 0.65
CA LEU A 44 1.35 -4.83 1.25
C LEU A 44 0.71 -5.45 2.50
N THR A 45 0.14 -4.63 3.38
CA THR A 45 -0.60 -5.09 4.57
C THR A 45 -1.75 -6.01 4.20
N ARG A 46 -2.54 -5.68 3.16
CA ARG A 46 -3.63 -6.53 2.66
C ARG A 46 -3.13 -7.93 2.25
N ARG A 47 -2.00 -8.01 1.53
CA ARG A 47 -1.39 -9.29 1.15
C ARG A 47 -0.83 -10.05 2.35
N CYS A 48 -0.21 -9.36 3.31
CA CYS A 48 0.24 -9.97 4.57
C CYS A 48 -0.90 -10.57 5.40
N LEU A 49 -2.07 -9.93 5.39
CA LEU A 49 -3.27 -10.35 6.11
C LEU A 49 -4.12 -11.39 5.36
N ASN A 50 -3.68 -11.87 4.19
CA ASN A 50 -4.44 -12.84 3.40
C ASN A 50 -4.81 -14.07 4.25
N ILE A 51 -6.07 -14.47 4.18
CA ILE A 51 -6.60 -15.62 4.91
C ILE A 51 -5.95 -16.94 4.49
N ARG A 52 -5.52 -17.04 3.22
CA ARG A 52 -4.76 -18.16 2.69
C ARG A 52 -3.27 -17.92 2.95
N GLY A 53 -2.73 -18.58 3.98
CA GLY A 53 -1.33 -18.43 4.40
C GLY A 53 -0.29 -18.62 3.28
N LYS A 54 -0.58 -19.48 2.29
CA LYS A 54 0.28 -19.71 1.11
C LYS A 54 0.36 -18.53 0.13
N GLU A 55 -0.57 -17.58 0.21
CA GLU A 55 -0.61 -16.37 -0.62
C GLU A 55 -0.03 -15.16 0.11
N ARG A 56 0.34 -15.32 1.38
CA ARG A 56 1.05 -14.26 2.10
C ARG A 56 2.45 -14.13 1.53
N PRO A 57 2.95 -12.90 1.36
CA PRO A 57 4.35 -12.70 0.98
C PRO A 57 5.27 -13.25 2.07
N THR A 58 6.42 -13.73 1.65
CA THR A 58 7.52 -14.06 2.55
C THR A 58 8.06 -12.78 3.20
N MET A 59 8.67 -12.89 4.39
CA MET A 59 9.30 -11.72 5.03
C MET A 59 10.41 -11.09 4.18
N LYS A 60 11.04 -11.87 3.28
CA LYS A 60 12.00 -11.35 2.31
C LYS A 60 11.33 -10.42 1.30
N GLU A 61 10.22 -10.83 0.73
CA GLU A 61 9.43 -9.99 -0.20
C GLU A 61 8.88 -8.75 0.51
N VAL A 62 8.35 -8.90 1.73
CA VAL A 62 7.90 -7.77 2.56
C VAL A 62 9.03 -6.75 2.77
N ALA A 63 10.24 -7.21 3.11
CA ALA A 63 11.38 -6.32 3.31
C ALA A 63 11.79 -5.60 2.03
N THR A 64 11.86 -6.31 0.90
CA THR A 64 12.20 -5.73 -0.41
C THR A 64 11.18 -4.67 -0.83
N GLU A 65 9.89 -4.91 -0.63
CA GLU A 65 8.86 -3.94 -1.00
C GLU A 65 8.87 -2.70 -0.11
N LEU A 66 9.08 -2.85 1.20
CA LEU A 66 9.25 -1.72 2.11
C LEU A 66 10.51 -0.89 1.78
N GLU A 67 11.59 -1.54 1.37
CA GLU A 67 12.81 -0.85 0.93
C GLU A 67 12.54 -0.01 -0.33
N ALA A 68 11.77 -0.53 -1.29
CA ALA A 68 11.38 0.23 -2.48
C ALA A 68 10.59 1.51 -2.13
N VAL A 69 9.62 1.42 -1.21
CA VAL A 69 8.86 2.58 -0.71
C VAL A 69 9.79 3.59 -0.03
N GLN A 70 10.75 3.13 0.77
CA GLN A 70 11.72 4.03 1.42
C GLN A 70 12.66 4.72 0.44
N VAL A 71 13.12 4.03 -0.60
CA VAL A 71 13.96 4.62 -1.65
C VAL A 71 13.20 5.72 -2.36
N LEU A 72 11.92 5.48 -2.68
CA LEU A 72 11.06 6.47 -3.31
C LEU A 72 10.86 7.70 -2.41
N ARG A 73 10.60 7.50 -1.12
CA ARG A 73 10.50 8.59 -0.13
C ARG A 73 11.78 9.40 -0.05
N LYS A 74 12.95 8.77 -0.10
CA LYS A 74 14.24 9.48 -0.10
C LYS A 74 14.45 10.27 -1.39
N ALA A 75 14.06 9.70 -2.53
CA ALA A 75 14.16 10.34 -3.84
C ALA A 75 13.31 11.62 -3.92
N THR A 76 12.09 11.61 -3.37
CA THR A 76 11.20 12.79 -3.31
C THR A 76 11.76 13.87 -2.39
N ASN A 77 12.27 13.49 -1.22
CA ASN A 77 12.89 14.42 -0.26
C ASN A 77 14.18 15.08 -0.77
N LEU A 78 14.94 14.40 -1.63
CA LEU A 78 16.19 14.90 -2.22
C LEU A 78 15.97 15.79 -3.46
N GLN A 79 14.72 16.14 -3.80
CA GLN A 79 14.37 16.91 -5.00
C GLN A 79 14.97 16.33 -6.29
N LEU A 80 15.03 15.00 -6.41
CA LEU A 80 15.40 14.37 -7.67
C LEU A 80 14.41 14.82 -8.77
N PRO A 81 14.88 14.98 -10.02
CA PRO A 81 14.05 15.54 -11.07
C PRO A 81 12.82 14.64 -11.30
N TYR A 82 11.65 15.29 -11.46
CA TYR A 82 10.32 14.66 -11.47
C TYR A 82 10.21 13.43 -12.38
N ASN A 83 10.91 13.43 -13.51
CA ASN A 83 10.97 12.33 -14.46
C ASN A 83 11.63 11.06 -13.90
N VAL A 84 12.65 11.18 -13.07
CA VAL A 84 13.33 10.04 -12.42
C VAL A 84 12.43 9.42 -11.36
N VAL A 85 11.78 10.27 -10.56
CA VAL A 85 10.81 9.84 -9.55
C VAL A 85 9.58 9.20 -10.21
N LYS A 86 9.09 9.78 -11.33
CA LYS A 86 7.95 9.26 -12.08
C LYS A 86 8.25 7.89 -12.70
N ALA A 87 9.42 7.70 -13.31
CA ALA A 87 9.83 6.41 -13.85
C ALA A 87 9.89 5.33 -12.76
N ALA A 88 10.53 5.63 -11.62
CA ALA A 88 10.60 4.72 -10.47
C ALA A 88 9.21 4.41 -9.89
N LYS A 89 8.31 5.40 -9.84
CA LYS A 89 6.90 5.20 -9.44
C LYS A 89 6.19 4.25 -10.40
N THR A 90 6.29 4.47 -11.71
CA THR A 90 5.63 3.62 -12.73
C THR A 90 6.07 2.16 -12.63
N GLU A 91 7.38 1.89 -12.50
CA GLU A 91 7.90 0.52 -12.35
C GLU A 91 7.41 -0.17 -11.07
N MET A 92 7.24 0.60 -9.99
CA MET A 92 6.71 0.09 -8.72
C MET A 92 5.21 -0.21 -8.80
N TYR A 93 4.43 0.66 -9.47
CA TYR A 93 2.99 0.42 -9.69
C TYR A 93 2.73 -0.78 -10.61
N GLU A 94 3.52 -0.96 -11.68
CA GLU A 94 3.37 -2.15 -12.55
C GLU A 94 3.72 -3.46 -11.83
N THR A 95 4.71 -3.43 -10.94
CA THR A 95 5.06 -4.59 -10.11
C THR A 95 3.94 -4.95 -9.13
N TRP A 96 3.17 -3.97 -8.65
CA TRP A 96 1.99 -4.21 -7.80
C TRP A 96 0.72 -4.58 -8.56
N ASP A 97 0.62 -4.21 -9.84
CA ASP A 97 -0.54 -4.49 -10.70
C ASP A 97 -0.64 -6.00 -11.05
N VAL A 98 0.49 -6.68 -11.24
CA VAL A 98 0.54 -8.13 -11.53
C VAL A 98 0.02 -9.00 -10.38
N SER A 99 0.06 -8.51 -9.13
CA SER A 99 -0.41 -9.23 -7.94
C SER A 99 -1.81 -8.84 -7.45
N SER A 100 -2.50 -7.90 -8.09
CA SER A 100 -3.85 -7.47 -7.67
C SER A 100 -4.69 -7.04 -8.87
N SER A 101 -5.48 -7.98 -9.41
CA SER A 101 -6.46 -7.73 -10.48
C SER A 101 -7.62 -6.78 -10.13
N THR A 102 -7.45 -5.82 -9.21
CA THR A 102 -8.50 -4.87 -8.79
C THR A 102 -8.06 -3.40 -8.71
N MET A 103 -6.81 -3.04 -9.01
CA MET A 103 -6.31 -1.68 -8.72
C MET A 103 -6.24 -0.70 -9.92
N LEU A 104 -7.00 -0.94 -10.99
CA LEU A 104 -7.09 0.00 -12.14
C LEU A 104 -7.69 1.39 -11.80
N LYS A 105 -8.06 1.68 -10.55
CA LYS A 105 -8.71 2.95 -10.18
C LYS A 105 -7.77 4.08 -9.74
N TYR A 106 -6.50 3.80 -9.44
CA TYR A 106 -5.57 4.79 -8.87
C TYR A 106 -4.35 5.09 -9.77
N GLY A 107 -4.43 4.81 -11.07
CA GLY A 107 -3.38 5.13 -12.03
C GLY A 107 -3.13 6.64 -12.18
N PRO A 108 -1.93 7.06 -12.62
CA PRO A 108 -1.56 8.47 -12.72
C PRO A 108 -2.39 9.17 -13.81
N HIS A 109 -2.99 10.30 -13.43
CA HIS A 109 -3.72 11.21 -14.33
C HIS A 109 -2.77 12.00 -15.24
#